data_AF-A0A963I3H1-F1
#
_entry.id   AF-A0A963I3H1-F1
#
_cell.length_a   1.000
_cell.length_b   1.000
_cell.length_c   1.000
_cell.angle_alpha   90.00
_cell.angle_beta   90.00
_cell.angle_gamma   90.00
#
_symmetry.space_group_name_H-M   'P 1'
#
loop_
_entity.id
_entity.type
_entity.pdbx_description
1 polymer ?
#
loop_
_entity_poly.entity_id
_entity_poly.type
_entity_poly.pdbx_seq_one_letter_code
_entity_poly.pdbx_strand_id
1 'polypeptide(L)'
;EQLRRRALAPLPAGMSRPLALRQALTGRWGEGGAPDLRQALVDVDRASLAAGLQVLAAALAGLRDALAQAHAAAGLVWEAETALGRVLIDLGTTDDERSLVAPLLLVDGGGDDRYHFLDDTRRPAIALLLDLAGRDHYASAAPAAGVPVGLLGYGLLWDAGRDDDRYDGADLDQAAAVLGGAVLVDEGGNDHYAARGHAQAFAMGGLAVLLDRAGDDRYEALTFAQASAGPAAVALLVDAAGDDRYRLAAEPLVAPSAQRPDLNVSAGQGMGIGIRADHLDGRSLAGGLGVLLDGGGDDDYQATVFAQGAGYWRGGGLLFDRGGQDHYQAIWYGQAAAAHAGLGLLIDRGRASDRYQASQSTSMAAAHDGALAMLLDEGGDDDYRLGDLGLGAAHDTGVALFADLDGDDRYAVSSEACRAFGAAIAEQPDGPAAVPNLGLFMDLGGTDRYGCGLARNDQRWTWPGGGDGAGFDGVAPFRLETGTVPAPAGPAAPPRPWREAPRGRSWP
;
A
#
# COMPACT_ATOMS: atom_id res chain seq x y z
N GLU A 1 -20.74 -15.61 2.18
CA GLU A 1 -20.52 -16.91 1.49
C GLU A 1 -20.99 -16.95 0.02
N GLN A 2 -22.24 -16.64 -0.31
CA GLN A 2 -22.73 -16.74 -1.70
C GLN A 2 -21.89 -15.93 -2.71
N LEU A 3 -21.60 -14.67 -2.38
CA LEU A 3 -20.73 -13.80 -3.19
C LEU A 3 -19.30 -14.35 -3.32
N ARG A 4 -18.74 -14.94 -2.26
CA ARG A 4 -17.44 -15.62 -2.30
C ARG A 4 -17.46 -16.78 -3.30
N ARG A 5 -18.47 -17.65 -3.24
CA ARG A 5 -18.59 -18.77 -4.18
C ARG A 5 -18.71 -18.30 -5.62
N ARG A 6 -19.45 -17.23 -5.87
CA ARG A 6 -19.56 -16.60 -7.19
C ARG A 6 -18.22 -16.04 -7.65
N ALA A 7 -17.52 -15.29 -6.79
CA ALA A 7 -16.21 -14.72 -7.07
C ALA A 7 -15.18 -15.77 -7.51
N LEU A 8 -15.22 -16.93 -6.85
CA LEU A 8 -14.26 -18.02 -7.01
C LEU A 8 -14.71 -19.12 -7.99
N ALA A 9 -15.95 -19.06 -8.50
CA ALA A 9 -16.47 -20.06 -9.44
C ALA A 9 -15.66 -20.21 -10.75
N PRO A 10 -15.04 -19.14 -11.30
CA PRO A 10 -14.22 -19.26 -12.51
C PRO A 10 -12.86 -19.93 -12.31
N LEU A 11 -12.41 -20.12 -11.06
CA LEU A 11 -11.07 -20.61 -10.77
C LEU A 11 -10.84 -22.04 -11.29
N PRO A 12 -9.61 -22.37 -11.71
CA PRO A 12 -9.28 -23.73 -12.10
C PRO A 12 -9.49 -24.72 -10.94
N ALA A 13 -10.03 -25.89 -11.27
CA ALA A 13 -10.22 -26.96 -10.30
C ALA A 13 -8.88 -27.33 -9.64
N GLY A 14 -8.90 -27.51 -8.31
CA GLY A 14 -7.69 -27.83 -7.54
C GLY A 14 -6.91 -26.61 -7.04
N MET A 15 -7.33 -25.38 -7.35
CA MET A 15 -6.81 -24.18 -6.69
C MET A 15 -7.23 -24.13 -5.22
N SER A 16 -6.41 -24.73 -4.35
CA SER A 16 -6.64 -24.81 -2.90
C SER A 16 -5.89 -23.69 -2.16
N ARG A 17 -6.27 -23.43 -0.90
CA ARG A 17 -5.56 -22.45 -0.05
C ARG A 17 -4.07 -22.73 0.10
N PRO A 18 -3.63 -23.95 0.46
CA PRO A 18 -2.21 -24.23 0.59
C PRO A 18 -1.45 -24.03 -0.73
N LEU A 19 -2.08 -24.35 -1.87
CA LEU A 19 -1.48 -24.13 -3.17
C LEU A 19 -1.34 -22.65 -3.50
N ALA A 20 -2.41 -21.87 -3.34
CA ALA A 20 -2.41 -20.44 -3.60
C ALA A 20 -1.42 -19.70 -2.68
N LEU A 21 -1.40 -20.03 -1.38
CA LEU A 21 -0.45 -19.48 -0.41
C LEU A 21 0.99 -19.75 -0.84
N ARG A 22 1.33 -21.02 -1.12
CA ARG A 22 2.68 -21.40 -1.55
C ARG A 22 3.10 -20.65 -2.81
N GLN A 23 2.23 -20.56 -3.81
CA GLN A 23 2.54 -19.88 -5.06
C GLN A 23 2.72 -18.37 -4.85
N ALA A 24 1.84 -17.72 -4.08
CA ALA A 24 1.96 -16.30 -3.77
C ALA A 24 3.28 -15.97 -3.05
N LEU A 25 3.65 -16.74 -2.03
CA LEU A 25 4.86 -16.48 -1.23
C LEU A 25 6.18 -16.81 -1.94
N THR A 26 6.17 -17.81 -2.83
CA THR A 26 7.43 -18.31 -3.44
C THR A 26 7.65 -17.87 -4.87
N GLY A 27 6.62 -17.34 -5.54
CA GLY A 27 6.68 -17.02 -6.96
C GLY A 27 6.85 -18.23 -7.88
N ARG A 28 6.69 -19.47 -7.37
CA ARG A 28 6.84 -20.71 -8.14
C ARG A 28 5.50 -21.20 -8.65
N TRP A 29 5.21 -20.85 -9.90
CA TRP A 29 3.90 -21.05 -10.52
C TRP A 29 3.76 -22.43 -11.18
N GLY A 30 2.63 -23.12 -10.97
CA GLY A 30 2.23 -24.29 -11.76
C GLY A 30 3.15 -25.52 -11.73
N GLU A 31 4.09 -25.60 -10.79
CA GLU A 31 5.05 -26.71 -10.69
C GLU A 31 4.34 -28.07 -10.57
N GLY A 32 4.88 -29.08 -11.26
CA GLY A 32 4.36 -30.46 -11.21
C GLY A 32 2.96 -30.64 -11.80
N GLY A 33 2.51 -29.72 -12.66
CA GLY A 33 1.18 -29.78 -13.28
C GLY A 33 0.05 -29.26 -12.38
N ALA A 34 0.38 -28.63 -11.25
CA ALA A 34 -0.61 -27.98 -10.41
C ALA A 34 -1.25 -26.76 -11.13
N PRO A 35 -2.48 -26.37 -10.77
CA PRO A 35 -3.09 -25.14 -11.26
C PRO A 35 -2.19 -23.92 -11.03
N ASP A 36 -2.06 -23.07 -12.05
CA ASP A 36 -1.23 -21.85 -12.01
C ASP A 36 -2.01 -20.71 -11.35
N LEU A 37 -1.48 -20.13 -10.28
CA LEU A 37 -2.12 -19.01 -9.57
C LEU A 37 -2.35 -17.83 -10.51
N ARG A 38 -1.45 -17.57 -11.46
CA ARG A 38 -1.57 -16.44 -12.39
C ARG A 38 -2.84 -16.51 -13.23
N GLN A 39 -3.28 -17.71 -13.62
CA GLN A 39 -4.54 -17.90 -14.32
C GLN A 39 -5.73 -17.50 -13.42
N ALA A 40 -5.71 -17.97 -12.17
CA ALA A 40 -6.73 -17.64 -11.18
C ALA A 40 -6.85 -16.13 -10.88
N LEU A 41 -5.72 -15.39 -10.85
CA LEU A 41 -5.72 -13.93 -10.63
C LEU A 41 -6.46 -13.16 -11.72
N VAL A 42 -6.46 -13.69 -12.95
CA VAL A 42 -7.18 -13.09 -14.08
C VAL A 42 -8.66 -13.45 -14.05
N ASP A 43 -8.98 -14.69 -13.65
CA ASP A 43 -10.33 -15.25 -13.76
C ASP A 43 -11.27 -14.87 -12.60
N VAL A 44 -10.74 -14.48 -11.44
CA VAL A 44 -11.55 -14.13 -10.26
C VAL A 44 -12.54 -13.00 -10.55
N ASP A 45 -13.82 -13.18 -10.18
CA ASP A 45 -14.83 -12.12 -10.26
C ASP A 45 -14.67 -11.16 -9.08
N ARG A 46 -13.82 -10.15 -9.31
CA ARG A 46 -13.48 -9.10 -8.34
C ARG A 46 -14.67 -8.26 -7.89
N ALA A 47 -15.69 -8.10 -8.73
CA ALA A 47 -16.88 -7.33 -8.35
C ALA A 47 -17.69 -8.08 -7.28
N SER A 48 -17.87 -9.40 -7.46
CA SER A 48 -18.49 -10.24 -6.43
C SER A 48 -17.64 -10.31 -5.17
N LEU A 49 -16.30 -10.31 -5.31
CA LEU A 49 -15.37 -10.32 -4.19
C LEU A 49 -15.48 -9.03 -3.34
N ALA A 50 -15.40 -7.87 -3.99
CA ALA A 50 -15.54 -6.57 -3.34
C ALA A 50 -16.92 -6.39 -2.68
N ALA A 51 -18.00 -6.79 -3.37
CA ALA A 51 -19.34 -6.76 -2.81
C ALA A 51 -19.47 -7.64 -1.54
N GLY A 52 -18.80 -8.80 -1.52
CA GLY A 52 -18.78 -9.66 -0.34
C GLY A 52 -18.04 -9.03 0.84
N LEU A 53 -16.91 -8.39 0.58
CA LEU A 53 -16.13 -7.66 1.58
C LEU A 53 -16.94 -6.50 2.18
N GLN A 54 -17.61 -5.70 1.34
CA GLN A 54 -18.46 -4.59 1.78
C GLN A 54 -19.60 -5.04 2.68
N VAL A 55 -20.24 -6.17 2.37
CA VAL A 55 -21.31 -6.73 3.22
C VAL A 55 -20.78 -7.10 4.61
N LEU A 56 -19.59 -7.70 4.68
CA LEU A 56 -18.98 -8.09 5.96
C LEU A 56 -18.54 -6.87 6.77
N ALA A 57 -17.85 -5.91 6.14
CA ALA A 57 -17.43 -4.67 6.79
C ALA A 57 -18.63 -3.89 7.35
N ALA A 58 -19.71 -3.73 6.57
CA ALA A 58 -20.92 -3.05 7.02
C ALA A 58 -21.64 -3.81 8.15
N ALA A 59 -21.61 -5.15 8.13
CA ALA A 59 -22.20 -5.95 9.20
C ALA A 59 -21.40 -5.85 10.50
N LEU A 60 -20.06 -5.85 10.43
CA LEU A 60 -19.19 -5.73 11.60
C LEU A 60 -19.28 -4.33 12.23
N ALA A 61 -19.26 -3.28 11.40
CA ALA A 61 -19.49 -1.91 11.85
C ALA A 61 -20.87 -1.75 12.52
N GLY A 62 -21.92 -2.29 11.90
CA GLY A 62 -23.27 -2.25 12.48
C GLY A 62 -23.39 -3.05 13.78
N LEU A 63 -22.66 -4.16 13.92
CA LEU A 63 -22.61 -4.95 15.14
C LEU A 63 -21.92 -4.17 16.26
N ARG A 64 -20.74 -3.58 15.99
CA ARG A 64 -20.03 -2.70 16.93
C ARG A 64 -20.93 -1.57 17.43
N ASP A 65 -21.57 -0.84 16.51
CA ASP A 65 -22.45 0.28 16.86
C ASP A 65 -23.65 -0.16 17.72
N ALA A 66 -24.18 -1.37 17.46
CA ALA A 66 -25.26 -1.94 18.25
C ALA A 66 -24.80 -2.35 19.65
N LEU A 67 -23.61 -2.95 19.78
CA LEU A 67 -23.05 -3.38 21.06
C LEU A 67 -22.68 -2.18 21.95
N ALA A 68 -22.12 -1.11 21.36
CA ALA A 68 -21.85 0.15 22.06
C ALA A 68 -23.11 0.77 22.70
N GLN A 69 -24.30 0.47 22.17
CA GLN A 69 -25.58 0.96 22.71
C GLN A 69 -26.25 -0.02 23.70
N ALA A 70 -25.88 -1.30 23.65
CA ALA A 70 -26.60 -2.40 24.29
C ALA A 70 -26.05 -2.79 25.66
N HIS A 71 -26.26 -1.93 26.67
CA HIS A 71 -25.87 -2.18 28.08
C HIS A 71 -26.39 -3.50 28.66
N ALA A 72 -27.49 -4.05 28.13
CA ALA A 72 -28.09 -5.29 28.60
C ALA A 72 -27.32 -6.57 28.20
N ALA A 73 -26.31 -6.45 27.34
CA ALA A 73 -25.50 -7.58 26.86
C ALA A 73 -24.19 -7.79 27.63
N ALA A 74 -23.89 -6.92 28.62
CA ALA A 74 -22.66 -6.99 29.40
C ALA A 74 -22.50 -8.35 30.12
N GLY A 75 -21.31 -8.95 29.99
CA GLY A 75 -20.97 -10.26 30.55
C GLY A 75 -21.61 -11.45 29.84
N LEU A 76 -22.21 -11.27 28.66
CA LEU A 76 -22.73 -12.38 27.86
C LEU A 76 -21.57 -13.21 27.31
N VAL A 77 -21.52 -14.48 27.69
CA VAL A 77 -20.66 -15.48 27.04
C VAL A 77 -21.54 -16.45 26.27
N TRP A 78 -21.33 -16.55 24.96
CA TRP A 78 -22.10 -17.41 24.08
C TRP A 78 -21.23 -17.98 22.95
N GLU A 79 -21.46 -19.26 22.65
CA GLU A 79 -20.75 -19.95 21.60
C GLU A 79 -21.70 -20.84 20.81
N ALA A 80 -21.52 -20.90 19.49
CA ALA A 80 -22.17 -21.90 18.66
C ALA A 80 -21.32 -22.33 17.46
N GLU A 81 -21.43 -23.62 17.13
CA GLU A 81 -20.95 -24.16 15.87
C GLU A 81 -21.97 -23.94 14.76
N THR A 82 -21.51 -23.43 13.62
CA THR A 82 -22.33 -23.22 12.43
C THR A 82 -21.76 -23.98 11.23
N ALA A 83 -22.53 -24.09 10.16
CA ALA A 83 -22.05 -24.67 8.91
C ALA A 83 -20.90 -23.86 8.25
N LEU A 84 -20.66 -22.61 8.68
CA LEU A 84 -19.61 -21.74 8.15
C LEU A 84 -18.40 -21.61 9.10
N GLY A 85 -18.51 -22.13 10.32
CA GLY A 85 -17.48 -22.05 11.36
C GLY A 85 -18.06 -21.64 12.72
N ARG A 86 -17.21 -21.68 13.74
CA ARG A 86 -17.52 -21.32 15.12
C ARG A 86 -17.82 -19.82 15.26
N VAL A 87 -18.84 -19.49 16.04
CA VAL A 87 -19.09 -18.12 16.51
C VAL A 87 -18.86 -18.09 18.02
N LEU A 88 -17.99 -17.19 18.46
CA LEU A 88 -17.74 -16.89 19.87
C LEU A 88 -18.12 -15.42 20.13
N ILE A 89 -18.94 -15.20 21.15
CA ILE A 89 -19.29 -13.88 21.66
C ILE A 89 -18.95 -13.94 23.15
N ASP A 90 -17.91 -13.22 23.54
CA ASP A 90 -17.60 -12.95 24.92
C ASP A 90 -17.77 -11.45 25.11
N LEU A 91 -18.73 -11.01 25.92
CA LEU A 91 -18.93 -9.59 26.24
C LEU A 91 -18.52 -9.32 27.70
N GLY A 92 -17.59 -10.14 28.22
CA GLY A 92 -16.81 -9.84 29.41
C GLY A 92 -15.92 -8.62 29.22
N THR A 93 -15.21 -8.24 30.29
CA THR A 93 -14.23 -7.14 30.26
C THR A 93 -12.96 -7.58 31.00
N THR A 94 -12.58 -8.84 30.82
CA THR A 94 -11.52 -9.49 31.59
C THR A 94 -10.42 -9.90 30.64
N ASP A 95 -9.18 -9.58 31.00
CA ASP A 95 -8.00 -9.99 30.27
C ASP A 95 -7.99 -11.52 30.02
N ASP A 96 -8.09 -11.90 28.76
CA ASP A 96 -8.19 -13.26 28.27
C ASP A 96 -6.96 -13.65 27.45
N GLU A 97 -6.54 -14.92 27.59
CA GLU A 97 -5.53 -15.51 26.72
C GLU A 97 -6.17 -16.61 25.87
N ARG A 98 -6.23 -16.40 24.56
CA ARG A 98 -6.98 -17.25 23.63
C ARG A 98 -6.06 -17.83 22.55
N SER A 99 -5.82 -19.14 22.61
CA SER A 99 -5.20 -19.89 21.50
C SER A 99 -6.27 -20.51 20.60
N LEU A 100 -6.45 -19.98 19.39
CA LEU A 100 -7.60 -20.28 18.54
C LEU A 100 -7.19 -20.60 17.10
N VAL A 101 -7.92 -21.49 16.44
CA VAL A 101 -8.04 -21.43 14.98
C VAL A 101 -9.03 -20.31 14.68
N ALA A 102 -8.68 -19.37 13.80
CA ALA A 102 -9.52 -18.21 13.50
C ALA A 102 -11.00 -18.63 13.30
N PRO A 103 -11.94 -18.13 14.12
CA PRO A 103 -13.34 -18.52 14.05
C PRO A 103 -14.05 -17.84 12.88
N LEU A 104 -15.33 -18.18 12.64
CA LEU A 104 -16.16 -17.43 11.71
C LEU A 104 -16.39 -16.00 12.22
N LEU A 105 -16.67 -15.88 13.51
CA LEU A 105 -16.83 -14.62 14.23
C LEU A 105 -16.36 -14.79 15.67
N LEU A 106 -15.48 -13.89 16.10
CA LEU A 106 -15.17 -13.59 17.48
C LEU A 106 -15.65 -12.18 17.78
N VAL A 107 -16.38 -12.01 18.86
CA VAL A 107 -16.65 -10.70 19.46
C VAL A 107 -16.12 -10.76 20.87
N ASP A 108 -15.20 -9.87 21.20
CA ASP A 108 -14.75 -9.63 22.56
C ASP A 108 -15.37 -8.33 23.11
N GLY A 109 -15.63 -8.31 24.41
CA GLY A 109 -16.22 -7.19 25.13
C GLY A 109 -15.18 -6.23 25.66
N GLY A 110 -13.93 -6.67 25.67
CA GLY A 110 -12.72 -5.93 25.98
C GLY A 110 -11.93 -6.51 27.15
N GLY A 111 -10.91 -5.77 27.59
CA GLY A 111 -9.88 -6.29 28.50
C GLY A 111 -8.54 -6.25 27.79
N ASP A 112 -7.43 -6.42 28.50
CA ASP A 112 -6.11 -6.44 27.84
C ASP A 112 -5.84 -7.88 27.35
N ASP A 113 -6.29 -8.21 26.13
CA ASP A 113 -6.39 -9.57 25.64
C ASP A 113 -5.18 -10.03 24.82
N ARG A 114 -5.01 -11.35 24.76
CA ARG A 114 -3.95 -12.01 23.99
C ARG A 114 -4.53 -13.08 23.09
N TYR A 115 -4.51 -12.79 21.79
CA TYR A 115 -4.98 -13.67 20.75
C TYR A 115 -3.78 -14.36 20.07
N HIS A 116 -3.76 -15.69 20.12
CA HIS A 116 -2.76 -16.50 19.43
C HIS A 116 -3.42 -17.42 18.38
N PHE A 117 -3.32 -17.03 17.11
CA PHE A 117 -3.94 -17.74 15.99
C PHE A 117 -3.08 -18.90 15.50
N LEU A 118 -3.64 -20.11 15.56
CA LEU A 118 -2.96 -21.36 15.23
C LEU A 118 -3.03 -21.68 13.73
N ASP A 119 -1.95 -22.27 13.20
CA ASP A 119 -1.92 -22.83 11.85
C ASP A 119 -2.77 -24.10 11.77
N ASP A 120 -3.98 -23.96 11.21
CA ASP A 120 -4.86 -25.09 11.02
C ASP A 120 -5.70 -24.97 9.75
N THR A 121 -5.68 -26.05 8.95
CA THR A 121 -6.47 -26.17 7.72
C THR A 121 -7.99 -26.09 7.92
N ARG A 122 -8.48 -26.23 9.16
CA ARG A 122 -9.89 -26.07 9.55
C ARG A 122 -10.35 -24.62 9.59
N ARG A 123 -9.45 -23.64 9.44
CA ARG A 123 -9.79 -22.22 9.30
C ARG A 123 -10.94 -22.04 8.29
N PRO A 124 -12.02 -21.33 8.65
CA PRO A 124 -13.14 -21.09 7.73
C PRO A 124 -12.73 -20.20 6.56
N ALA A 125 -13.61 -20.06 5.57
CA ALA A 125 -13.39 -19.14 4.44
C ALA A 125 -13.70 -17.69 4.74
N ILE A 126 -14.29 -17.44 5.89
CA ILE A 126 -14.64 -16.13 6.39
C ILE A 126 -14.25 -16.18 7.86
N ALA A 127 -13.37 -15.27 8.28
CA ALA A 127 -13.01 -15.08 9.67
C ALA A 127 -13.20 -13.61 10.04
N LEU A 128 -13.83 -13.36 11.18
CA LEU A 128 -14.15 -12.02 11.67
C LEU A 128 -13.76 -11.95 13.15
N LEU A 129 -13.17 -10.83 13.55
CA LEU A 129 -12.91 -10.47 14.95
C LEU A 129 -13.37 -9.03 15.15
N LEU A 130 -14.13 -8.80 16.20
CA LEU A 130 -14.46 -7.47 16.73
C LEU A 130 -14.01 -7.44 18.18
N ASP A 131 -12.99 -6.66 18.49
CA ASP A 131 -12.66 -6.28 19.86
C ASP A 131 -13.33 -4.93 20.15
N LEU A 132 -13.79 -4.73 21.38
CA LEU A 132 -14.51 -3.53 21.78
C LEU A 132 -13.66 -2.55 22.58
N ALA A 133 -12.60 -3.01 23.26
CA ALA A 133 -11.71 -2.15 24.06
C ALA A 133 -10.57 -2.92 24.70
N GLY A 134 -9.43 -2.28 24.88
CA GLY A 134 -8.34 -2.78 25.72
C GLY A 134 -7.01 -2.64 25.01
N ARG A 135 -5.93 -2.97 25.71
CA ARG A 135 -4.60 -3.13 25.10
C ARG A 135 -4.40 -4.59 24.71
N ASP A 136 -4.50 -4.85 23.43
CA ASP A 136 -4.59 -6.18 22.87
C ASP A 136 -3.31 -6.61 22.14
N HIS A 137 -3.11 -7.93 22.13
CA HIS A 137 -2.01 -8.55 21.39
C HIS A 137 -2.54 -9.62 20.44
N TYR A 138 -2.45 -9.33 19.15
CA TYR A 138 -2.81 -10.22 18.06
C TYR A 138 -1.59 -10.90 17.45
N ALA A 139 -1.42 -12.19 17.71
CA ALA A 139 -0.26 -12.97 17.24
C ALA A 139 -0.68 -14.13 16.34
N SER A 140 0.04 -14.32 15.23
CA SER A 140 -0.16 -15.46 14.31
C SER A 140 1.01 -16.45 14.36
N ALA A 141 0.69 -17.73 14.56
CA ALA A 141 1.68 -18.79 14.68
C ALA A 141 2.37 -19.18 13.36
N ALA A 142 1.76 -18.87 12.22
CA ALA A 142 2.26 -19.23 10.90
C ALA A 142 1.66 -18.35 9.79
N PRO A 143 2.18 -18.44 8.56
CA PRO A 143 1.63 -17.70 7.45
C PRO A 143 0.13 -17.94 7.24
N ALA A 144 -0.63 -16.87 7.01
CA ALA A 144 -2.07 -16.92 6.78
C ALA A 144 -2.95 -17.43 7.95
N ALA A 145 -2.41 -17.52 9.17
CA ALA A 145 -3.16 -17.99 10.34
C ALA A 145 -4.11 -16.92 10.93
N GLY A 146 -3.72 -15.65 10.83
CA GLY A 146 -4.45 -14.52 11.41
C GLY A 146 -5.89 -14.37 10.92
N VAL A 147 -6.68 -13.64 11.70
CA VAL A 147 -8.06 -13.30 11.33
C VAL A 147 -8.14 -12.41 10.10
N PRO A 148 -7.40 -11.28 9.97
CA PRO A 148 -7.53 -10.36 8.84
C PRO A 148 -6.79 -10.87 7.59
N VAL A 149 -7.00 -12.16 7.23
CA VAL A 149 -6.41 -12.81 6.06
C VAL A 149 -7.49 -13.32 5.09
N GLY A 150 -7.50 -12.77 3.89
CA GLY A 150 -8.37 -13.15 2.77
C GLY A 150 -7.69 -14.13 1.80
N LEU A 151 -7.55 -15.40 2.17
CA LEU A 151 -7.00 -16.45 1.29
C LEU A 151 -8.13 -17.31 0.69
N LEU A 152 -8.49 -17.07 -0.59
CA LEU A 152 -9.70 -17.61 -1.23
C LEU A 152 -10.97 -17.37 -0.38
N GLY A 153 -11.03 -16.21 0.27
CA GLY A 153 -11.97 -15.93 1.35
C GLY A 153 -11.90 -14.50 1.86
N TYR A 154 -12.49 -14.29 3.03
CA TYR A 154 -12.53 -13.00 3.70
C TYR A 154 -11.93 -13.08 5.10
N GLY A 155 -11.21 -12.04 5.50
CA GLY A 155 -10.74 -11.84 6.87
C GLY A 155 -11.01 -10.41 7.30
N LEU A 156 -11.66 -10.18 8.44
CA LEU A 156 -11.77 -8.84 9.02
C LEU A 156 -11.41 -8.86 10.50
N LEU A 157 -10.53 -7.95 10.91
CA LEU A 157 -10.31 -7.58 12.30
C LEU A 157 -10.78 -6.13 12.46
N TRP A 158 -11.56 -5.87 13.49
CA TRP A 158 -11.93 -4.53 13.90
C TRP A 158 -11.61 -4.40 15.38
N ASP A 159 -10.54 -3.69 15.70
CA ASP A 159 -10.29 -3.20 17.04
C ASP A 159 -11.07 -1.89 17.21
N ALA A 160 -11.94 -1.83 18.21
CA ALA A 160 -12.68 -0.62 18.55
C ALA A 160 -12.12 0.08 19.80
N GLY A 161 -11.04 -0.46 20.36
CA GLY A 161 -10.22 0.12 21.39
C GLY A 161 -9.57 1.45 20.99
N ARG A 162 -8.92 2.06 21.97
CA ARG A 162 -8.19 3.32 21.83
C ARG A 162 -6.86 3.28 22.59
N ASP A 163 -6.45 2.07 22.99
CA ASP A 163 -5.28 1.81 23.80
C ASP A 163 -4.18 1.26 22.87
N ASP A 164 -2.92 1.28 23.31
CA ASP A 164 -1.82 0.87 22.43
C ASP A 164 -1.83 -0.65 22.19
N ASP A 165 -2.02 -1.08 20.95
CA ASP A 165 -2.17 -2.46 20.54
C ASP A 165 -0.92 -3.03 19.85
N ARG A 166 -0.86 -4.36 19.79
CA ARG A 166 0.22 -5.06 19.14
C ARG A 166 -0.28 -6.11 18.16
N TYR A 167 0.25 -6.05 16.95
CA TYR A 167 -0.01 -6.99 15.88
C TYR A 167 1.29 -7.69 15.47
N ASP A 168 1.44 -8.98 15.78
CA ASP A 168 2.59 -9.81 15.40
C ASP A 168 2.17 -10.87 14.36
N GLY A 169 2.47 -10.60 13.09
CA GLY A 169 2.17 -11.46 11.94
C GLY A 169 3.39 -12.23 11.40
N ALA A 170 3.11 -13.31 10.67
CA ALA A 170 4.12 -14.02 9.88
C ALA A 170 4.16 -13.48 8.43
N ASP A 171 4.14 -14.37 7.43
CA ASP A 171 3.87 -14.01 6.04
C ASP A 171 2.37 -14.07 5.74
N LEU A 172 1.82 -13.17 4.91
CA LEU A 172 0.39 -13.13 4.60
C LEU A 172 -0.49 -12.89 5.84
N ASP A 173 -0.36 -11.69 6.45
CA ASP A 173 -1.08 -11.29 7.66
C ASP A 173 -1.43 -9.78 7.68
N GLN A 174 -2.10 -9.29 8.73
CA GLN A 174 -2.38 -7.86 8.94
C GLN A 174 -3.05 -7.21 7.72
N ALA A 175 -4.29 -7.62 7.43
CA ALA A 175 -5.04 -7.26 6.23
C ALA A 175 -4.43 -7.79 4.92
N ALA A 176 -3.98 -9.04 4.85
CA ALA A 176 -3.42 -9.62 3.63
C ALA A 176 -4.42 -10.47 2.81
N ALA A 177 -4.38 -10.38 1.49
CA ALA A 177 -5.31 -11.09 0.60
C ALA A 177 -4.67 -11.76 -0.62
N VAL A 178 -5.05 -13.01 -0.88
CA VAL A 178 -4.77 -13.72 -2.14
C VAL A 178 -6.07 -14.33 -2.65
N LEU A 179 -6.57 -13.85 -3.79
CA LEU A 179 -7.91 -14.20 -4.32
C LEU A 179 -9.02 -14.01 -3.28
N GLY A 180 -8.90 -12.97 -2.46
CA GLY A 180 -9.75 -12.73 -1.29
C GLY A 180 -9.91 -11.24 -0.95
N GLY A 181 -10.61 -10.98 0.14
CA GLY A 181 -10.75 -9.64 0.71
C GLY A 181 -10.30 -9.61 2.16
N ALA A 182 -9.53 -8.60 2.56
CA ALA A 182 -9.09 -8.45 3.94
C ALA A 182 -9.27 -7.00 4.43
N VAL A 183 -9.72 -6.83 5.67
CA VAL A 183 -9.73 -5.53 6.38
C VAL A 183 -9.12 -5.69 7.76
N LEU A 184 -8.30 -4.73 8.17
CA LEU A 184 -7.95 -4.47 9.56
C LEU A 184 -8.35 -3.02 9.83
N VAL A 185 -9.11 -2.79 10.90
CA VAL A 185 -9.41 -1.45 11.40
C VAL A 185 -8.93 -1.38 12.84
N ASP A 186 -8.13 -0.38 13.14
CA ASP A 186 -7.86 0.11 14.49
C ASP A 186 -8.58 1.46 14.67
N GLU A 187 -9.10 1.74 15.86
CA GLU A 187 -9.77 3.01 16.19
C GLU A 187 -8.86 4.00 16.95
N GLY A 188 -7.66 3.57 17.33
CA GLY A 188 -6.49 4.38 17.68
C GLY A 188 -5.68 3.79 18.83
N GLY A 189 -4.56 4.41 19.14
CA GLY A 189 -3.56 3.86 20.05
C GLY A 189 -2.18 4.15 19.46
N ASN A 190 -1.10 3.99 20.20
CA ASN A 190 0.24 4.02 19.58
C ASN A 190 0.67 2.57 19.28
N ASP A 191 0.32 2.09 18.11
CA ASP A 191 0.26 0.68 17.80
C ASP A 191 1.55 0.16 17.18
N HIS A 192 1.77 -1.15 17.34
CA HIS A 192 2.90 -1.83 16.73
C HIS A 192 2.45 -2.96 15.81
N TYR A 193 2.57 -2.72 14.52
CA TYR A 193 2.38 -3.69 13.45
C TYR A 193 3.72 -4.30 13.04
N ALA A 194 4.00 -5.53 13.45
CA ALA A 194 5.19 -6.27 13.06
C ALA A 194 4.83 -7.52 12.24
N ALA A 195 5.39 -7.67 11.04
CA ALA A 195 5.20 -8.87 10.23
C ALA A 195 6.47 -9.26 9.49
N ARG A 196 6.54 -10.49 8.96
CA ARG A 196 7.66 -10.88 8.10
C ARG A 196 7.53 -10.27 6.71
N GLY A 197 6.36 -10.38 6.09
CA GLY A 197 6.10 -9.84 4.76
C GLY A 197 4.76 -10.29 4.18
N HIS A 198 4.43 -9.84 2.96
CA HIS A 198 3.10 -10.05 2.39
C HIS A 198 2.00 -9.57 3.36
N ALA A 199 2.21 -8.46 4.06
CA ALA A 199 1.40 -8.05 5.20
C ALA A 199 1.02 -6.57 5.13
N GLN A 200 0.32 -6.05 6.14
CA GLN A 200 0.01 -4.62 6.28
C GLN A 200 -0.65 -4.08 5.00
N ALA A 201 -1.83 -4.60 4.71
CA ALA A 201 -2.57 -4.37 3.47
C ALA A 201 -1.98 -4.95 2.18
N PHE A 202 -1.30 -6.10 2.20
CA PHE A 202 -0.85 -6.77 0.96
C PHE A 202 -2.01 -7.42 0.18
N ALA A 203 -2.02 -7.33 -1.16
CA ALA A 203 -3.00 -8.06 -1.97
C ALA A 203 -2.46 -8.64 -3.29
N MET A 204 -3.01 -9.79 -3.70
CA MET A 204 -2.84 -10.40 -5.03
C MET A 204 -4.19 -10.94 -5.55
N GLY A 205 -4.69 -10.41 -6.67
CA GLY A 205 -6.02 -10.77 -7.22
C GLY A 205 -7.18 -10.51 -6.27
N GLY A 206 -7.00 -9.59 -5.32
CA GLY A 206 -7.91 -9.36 -4.19
C GLY A 206 -7.94 -7.90 -3.75
N LEU A 207 -8.58 -7.65 -2.61
CA LEU A 207 -8.64 -6.34 -1.97
C LEU A 207 -8.13 -6.44 -0.54
N ALA A 208 -7.26 -5.52 -0.15
CA ALA A 208 -6.73 -5.42 1.21
C ALA A 208 -6.83 -3.97 1.70
N VAL A 209 -7.34 -3.78 2.92
CA VAL A 209 -7.45 -2.47 3.56
C VAL A 209 -6.93 -2.57 4.99
N LEU A 210 -5.94 -1.77 5.35
CA LEU A 210 -5.59 -1.47 6.74
C LEU A 210 -5.97 -0.02 6.98
N LEU A 211 -6.73 0.24 8.03
CA LEU A 211 -7.12 1.57 8.47
C LEU A 211 -6.73 1.72 9.93
N ASP A 212 -5.69 2.49 10.20
CA ASP A 212 -5.45 3.07 11.50
C ASP A 212 -6.12 4.45 11.56
N ARG A 213 -6.57 4.88 12.72
CA ARG A 213 -7.35 6.10 12.89
C ARG A 213 -6.69 7.17 13.72
N ALA A 214 -5.69 6.85 14.53
CA ALA A 214 -4.96 7.83 15.32
C ALA A 214 -3.85 7.19 16.15
N GLY A 215 -2.74 7.89 16.24
CA GLY A 215 -1.69 7.67 17.24
C GLY A 215 -0.34 7.54 16.55
N ASP A 216 0.73 7.47 17.34
CA ASP A 216 2.09 7.42 16.81
C ASP A 216 2.49 5.95 16.54
N ASP A 217 2.26 5.49 15.32
CA ASP A 217 2.23 4.08 14.96
C ASP A 217 3.54 3.58 14.37
N ARG A 218 3.73 2.26 14.45
CA ARG A 218 4.92 1.59 13.93
C ARG A 218 4.55 0.42 13.04
N TYR A 219 4.89 0.55 11.77
CA TYR A 219 4.75 -0.50 10.77
C TYR A 219 6.12 -1.08 10.43
N GLU A 220 6.37 -2.32 10.84
CA GLU A 220 7.61 -3.04 10.58
C GLU A 220 7.38 -4.32 9.77
N ALA A 221 8.03 -4.43 8.62
CA ALA A 221 8.11 -5.67 7.85
C ALA A 221 9.44 -5.80 7.08
N LEU A 222 9.64 -6.89 6.34
CA LEU A 222 10.84 -7.06 5.50
C LEU A 222 10.55 -6.82 4.01
N THR A 223 9.38 -7.25 3.52
CA THR A 223 9.06 -7.27 2.09
C THR A 223 7.57 -7.39 1.82
N PHE A 224 7.10 -6.90 0.67
CA PHE A 224 5.71 -6.98 0.20
C PHE A 224 4.69 -6.53 1.24
N ALA A 225 4.86 -5.34 1.82
CA ALA A 225 3.99 -4.87 2.89
C ALA A 225 3.69 -3.37 2.77
N GLN A 226 2.82 -2.85 3.65
CA GLN A 226 2.47 -1.42 3.72
C GLN A 226 1.83 -0.97 2.41
N ALA A 227 0.64 -1.50 2.12
CA ALA A 227 -0.10 -1.30 0.87
C ALA A 227 0.60 -1.79 -0.41
N SER A 228 1.16 -3.00 -0.36
CA SER A 228 1.74 -3.66 -1.55
C SER A 228 0.70 -4.39 -2.40
N ALA A 229 0.50 -3.97 -3.65
CA ALA A 229 -0.43 -4.61 -4.59
C ALA A 229 0.30 -5.40 -5.68
N GLY A 230 0.16 -6.73 -5.63
CA GLY A 230 0.48 -7.65 -6.72
C GLY A 230 -0.54 -7.60 -7.87
N PRO A 231 -0.44 -8.51 -8.86
CA PRO A 231 -1.30 -8.49 -10.03
C PRO A 231 -2.79 -8.48 -9.73
N ALA A 232 -3.53 -7.65 -10.47
CA ALA A 232 -4.98 -7.54 -10.42
C ALA A 232 -5.56 -7.29 -9.01
N ALA A 233 -4.79 -6.63 -8.14
CA ALA A 233 -5.15 -6.36 -6.76
C ALA A 233 -5.29 -4.86 -6.47
N VAL A 234 -5.97 -4.55 -5.37
CA VAL A 234 -5.96 -3.22 -4.73
C VAL A 234 -5.53 -3.40 -3.28
N ALA A 235 -4.54 -2.62 -2.87
CA ALA A 235 -3.99 -2.59 -1.52
C ALA A 235 -4.04 -1.15 -1.01
N LEU A 236 -4.67 -0.93 0.14
CA LEU A 236 -4.82 0.38 0.75
C LEU A 236 -4.38 0.31 2.22
N LEU A 237 -3.41 1.13 2.60
CA LEU A 237 -3.10 1.45 3.98
C LEU A 237 -3.48 2.92 4.17
N VAL A 238 -4.32 3.18 5.17
CA VAL A 238 -4.65 4.53 5.61
C VAL A 238 -4.24 4.64 7.05
N ASP A 239 -3.25 5.48 7.30
CA ASP A 239 -3.06 6.09 8.61
C ASP A 239 -3.75 7.45 8.59
N ALA A 240 -4.41 7.82 9.68
CA ALA A 240 -5.26 8.99 9.70
C ALA A 240 -4.68 10.18 10.47
N ALA A 241 -3.69 9.96 11.34
CA ALA A 241 -2.92 10.99 12.04
C ALA A 241 -1.92 10.36 13.02
N GLY A 242 -0.73 10.95 13.14
CA GLY A 242 0.27 10.49 14.10
C GLY A 242 1.67 10.86 13.66
N ASP A 243 2.66 10.79 14.56
CA ASP A 243 4.07 10.79 14.15
C ASP A 243 4.52 9.33 13.90
N ASP A 244 4.41 8.88 12.65
CA ASP A 244 4.42 7.47 12.27
C ASP A 244 5.75 6.96 11.75
N ARG A 245 5.93 5.64 11.81
CA ARG A 245 7.15 4.97 11.33
C ARG A 245 6.84 3.79 10.45
N TYR A 246 7.23 3.92 9.18
CA TYR A 246 7.08 2.90 8.16
C TYR A 246 8.44 2.30 7.81
N ARG A 247 8.66 1.06 8.24
CA ARG A 247 9.96 0.38 8.05
C ARG A 247 9.86 -0.94 7.32
N LEU A 248 10.50 -0.99 6.15
CA LEU A 248 10.77 -2.22 5.40
C LEU A 248 12.27 -2.56 5.48
N ALA A 249 12.62 -3.44 6.41
CA ALA A 249 14.00 -3.67 6.79
C ALA A 249 14.83 -4.46 5.76
N ALA A 250 16.08 -4.05 5.60
CA ALA A 250 17.06 -4.70 4.73
C ALA A 250 17.44 -6.12 5.19
N GLU A 251 17.40 -6.37 6.49
CA GLU A 251 17.81 -7.61 7.13
C GLU A 251 16.74 -8.12 8.12
N PRO A 252 16.60 -9.45 8.30
CA PRO A 252 17.32 -10.50 7.58
C PRO A 252 16.93 -10.58 6.10
N LEU A 253 17.85 -11.07 5.26
CA LEU A 253 17.63 -11.22 3.83
C LEU A 253 16.67 -12.39 3.56
N VAL A 254 15.43 -12.08 3.19
CA VAL A 254 14.36 -13.05 2.90
C VAL A 254 13.90 -13.02 1.44
N ALA A 255 14.04 -11.88 0.77
CA ALA A 255 13.65 -11.68 -0.62
C ALA A 255 14.70 -10.82 -1.32
N PRO A 256 15.84 -11.38 -1.76
CA PRO A 256 16.91 -10.61 -2.39
C PRO A 256 16.44 -9.82 -3.62
N SER A 257 16.80 -8.54 -3.69
CA SER A 257 16.54 -7.70 -4.87
C SER A 257 17.47 -8.07 -6.03
N ALA A 258 16.98 -8.03 -7.27
CA ALA A 258 17.83 -8.20 -8.45
C ALA A 258 18.85 -7.04 -8.63
N GLN A 259 18.48 -5.84 -8.18
CA GLN A 259 19.31 -4.63 -8.24
C GLN A 259 20.39 -4.63 -7.15
N ARG A 260 20.02 -5.12 -5.96
CA ARG A 260 20.89 -5.23 -4.79
C ARG A 260 20.68 -6.58 -4.11
N PRO A 261 21.37 -7.65 -4.57
CA PRO A 261 21.18 -8.99 -4.04
C PRO A 261 21.55 -9.16 -2.57
N ASP A 262 22.28 -8.19 -2.01
CA ASP A 262 22.62 -8.07 -0.60
C ASP A 262 21.50 -7.47 0.27
N LEU A 263 20.42 -6.99 -0.34
CA LEU A 263 19.29 -6.33 0.33
C LEU A 263 17.96 -6.97 -0.08
N ASN A 264 16.96 -6.87 0.79
CA ASN A 264 15.60 -7.25 0.42
C ASN A 264 15.07 -6.34 -0.71
N VAL A 265 14.21 -6.89 -1.57
CA VAL A 265 13.20 -6.09 -2.25
C VAL A 265 12.14 -5.71 -1.23
N SER A 266 11.94 -4.42 -0.99
CA SER A 266 10.89 -3.94 -0.10
C SER A 266 9.53 -4.16 -0.73
N ALA A 267 9.33 -3.73 -1.98
CA ALA A 267 8.05 -3.81 -2.69
C ALA A 267 6.86 -3.39 -1.80
N GLY A 268 6.91 -2.18 -1.25
CA GLY A 268 5.93 -1.74 -0.26
C GLY A 268 5.81 -0.22 -0.14
N GLN A 269 5.14 0.26 0.90
CA GLN A 269 4.84 1.69 1.10
C GLN A 269 4.09 2.26 -0.13
N GLY A 270 2.92 1.70 -0.41
CA GLY A 270 2.09 2.10 -1.55
C GLY A 270 2.61 1.60 -2.90
N MET A 271 3.28 0.44 -2.95
CA MET A 271 3.85 -0.11 -4.20
C MET A 271 2.80 -0.87 -5.04
N GLY A 272 2.77 -0.62 -6.36
CA GLY A 272 2.09 -1.48 -7.33
C GLY A 272 3.06 -2.30 -8.16
N ILE A 273 2.99 -3.64 -8.09
CA ILE A 273 3.94 -4.54 -8.74
C ILE A 273 3.26 -5.66 -9.55
N GLY A 274 3.69 -5.80 -10.81
CA GLY A 274 3.29 -6.91 -11.69
C GLY A 274 4.28 -8.07 -11.71
N ILE A 275 3.86 -9.18 -12.33
CA ILE A 275 4.74 -10.33 -12.57
C ILE A 275 5.37 -10.17 -13.95
N ARG A 276 6.66 -9.85 -13.97
CA ARG A 276 7.49 -9.86 -15.17
C ARG A 276 8.07 -11.26 -15.37
N ALA A 277 7.59 -11.98 -16.37
CA ALA A 277 8.00 -13.35 -16.67
C ALA A 277 8.54 -13.53 -18.11
N ASP A 278 8.87 -12.43 -18.80
CA ASP A 278 9.49 -12.43 -20.13
C ASP A 278 10.80 -13.25 -20.20
N HIS A 279 11.60 -13.19 -19.13
CA HIS A 279 12.84 -13.94 -18.96
C HIS A 279 12.66 -15.32 -18.28
N LEU A 280 11.41 -15.69 -17.95
CA LEU A 280 11.06 -16.96 -17.30
C LEU A 280 10.27 -17.86 -18.27
N ASP A 281 8.95 -17.82 -18.22
CA ASP A 281 8.04 -18.67 -19.00
C ASP A 281 7.09 -17.90 -19.93
N GLY A 282 7.31 -16.58 -20.07
CA GLY A 282 6.55 -15.68 -20.92
C GLY A 282 5.18 -15.25 -20.37
N ARG A 283 4.72 -15.81 -19.24
CA ARG A 283 3.37 -15.55 -18.70
C ARG A 283 3.41 -14.40 -17.69
N SER A 284 3.54 -13.20 -18.23
CA SER A 284 3.55 -11.97 -17.45
C SER A 284 2.14 -11.51 -17.09
N LEU A 285 1.99 -10.83 -15.94
CA LEU A 285 0.73 -10.21 -15.52
C LEU A 285 0.97 -8.76 -15.08
N ALA A 286 0.07 -7.86 -15.49
CA ALA A 286 0.08 -6.48 -15.04
C ALA A 286 -0.13 -6.38 -13.52
N GLY A 287 0.55 -5.42 -12.89
CA GLY A 287 0.45 -5.17 -11.46
C GLY A 287 -0.91 -4.63 -11.00
N GLY A 288 -1.03 -4.50 -9.69
CA GLY A 288 -2.19 -3.90 -9.01
C GLY A 288 -1.96 -2.42 -8.69
N LEU A 289 -2.86 -1.90 -7.86
CA LEU A 289 -2.80 -0.54 -7.32
C LEU A 289 -2.51 -0.59 -5.81
N GLY A 290 -1.32 -0.13 -5.42
CA GLY A 290 -0.93 0.06 -4.02
C GLY A 290 -1.07 1.53 -3.65
N VAL A 291 -1.67 1.80 -2.48
CA VAL A 291 -1.92 3.16 -1.99
C VAL A 291 -1.62 3.24 -0.50
N LEU A 292 -0.64 4.04 -0.11
CA LEU A 292 -0.43 4.48 1.26
C LEU A 292 -0.93 5.92 1.38
N LEU A 293 -1.86 6.15 2.30
CA LEU A 293 -2.36 7.48 2.65
C LEU A 293 -1.99 7.73 4.11
N ASP A 294 -1.22 8.77 4.35
CA ASP A 294 -0.92 9.27 5.68
C ASP A 294 -1.79 10.50 6.01
N GLY A 295 -2.15 10.64 7.27
CA GLY A 295 -2.93 11.74 7.83
C GLY A 295 -2.13 13.02 8.08
N GLY A 296 -0.79 12.92 8.05
CA GLY A 296 0.20 13.92 8.39
C GLY A 296 0.69 13.77 9.84
N GLY A 297 1.78 14.46 10.16
CA GLY A 297 2.60 14.28 11.36
C GLY A 297 4.06 14.15 10.96
N ASP A 298 5.00 14.11 11.91
CA ASP A 298 6.43 14.04 11.57
C ASP A 298 6.88 12.57 11.33
N ASP A 299 6.85 12.11 10.08
CA ASP A 299 6.92 10.69 9.71
C ASP A 299 8.31 10.20 9.25
N ASP A 300 8.61 8.92 9.50
CA ASP A 300 9.83 8.24 9.01
C ASP A 300 9.48 7.06 8.08
N TYR A 301 9.77 7.22 6.79
CA TYR A 301 9.61 6.20 5.76
C TYR A 301 10.96 5.59 5.38
N GLN A 302 11.22 4.37 5.84
CA GLN A 302 12.45 3.63 5.53
C GLN A 302 12.18 2.36 4.71
N ALA A 303 12.81 2.27 3.54
CA ALA A 303 12.79 1.08 2.70
C ALA A 303 14.11 0.89 1.93
N THR A 304 14.22 -0.23 1.22
CA THR A 304 15.37 -0.54 0.36
C THR A 304 15.03 -0.34 -1.11
N VAL A 305 14.42 -1.34 -1.77
CA VAL A 305 14.20 -1.35 -3.22
C VAL A 305 12.72 -1.51 -3.55
N PHE A 306 12.22 -0.67 -4.47
CA PHE A 306 10.80 -0.59 -4.86
C PHE A 306 9.89 -0.19 -3.70
N ALA A 307 9.83 1.11 -3.39
CA ALA A 307 8.99 1.60 -2.31
C ALA A 307 8.54 3.05 -2.50
N GLN A 308 7.67 3.52 -1.59
CA GLN A 308 7.25 4.93 -1.47
C GLN A 308 6.54 5.41 -2.73
N GLY A 309 5.40 4.80 -3.02
CA GLY A 309 4.58 5.11 -4.19
C GLY A 309 5.21 4.66 -5.52
N ALA A 310 6.09 3.65 -5.51
CA ALA A 310 6.72 3.16 -6.73
C ALA A 310 5.81 2.24 -7.58
N GLY A 311 6.06 2.19 -8.89
CA GLY A 311 5.32 1.35 -9.83
C GLY A 311 6.23 0.45 -10.68
N TYR A 312 5.96 -0.85 -10.72
CA TYR A 312 6.74 -1.79 -11.53
C TYR A 312 5.83 -2.73 -12.33
N TRP A 313 6.13 -2.87 -13.62
CA TRP A 313 5.48 -3.81 -14.52
C TRP A 313 3.95 -3.63 -14.57
N ARG A 314 3.53 -2.47 -15.09
CA ARG A 314 2.11 -2.07 -15.22
C ARG A 314 1.34 -2.02 -13.90
N GLY A 315 2.04 -2.00 -12.76
CA GLY A 315 1.46 -1.68 -11.46
C GLY A 315 1.49 -0.17 -11.20
N GLY A 316 0.54 0.31 -10.40
CA GLY A 316 0.48 1.69 -9.94
C GLY A 316 0.73 1.77 -8.44
N GLY A 317 1.70 2.59 -8.04
CA GLY A 317 1.97 2.90 -6.64
C GLY A 317 1.72 4.37 -6.33
N LEU A 318 1.10 4.61 -5.18
CA LEU A 318 0.75 5.93 -4.68
C LEU A 318 1.15 6.02 -3.20
N LEU A 319 1.86 7.08 -2.85
CA LEU A 319 2.04 7.56 -1.48
C LEU A 319 1.49 8.98 -1.41
N PHE A 320 0.64 9.27 -0.44
CA PHE A 320 0.10 10.60 -0.20
C PHE A 320 0.28 10.91 1.27
N ASP A 321 1.18 11.85 1.56
CA ASP A 321 1.35 12.43 2.88
C ASP A 321 0.52 13.73 2.97
N ARG A 322 -0.04 14.01 4.14
CA ARG A 322 -0.84 15.21 4.40
C ARG A 322 -0.07 16.32 5.11
N GLY A 323 1.22 16.07 5.36
CA GLY A 323 2.26 17.00 5.73
C GLY A 323 2.78 16.76 7.13
N GLY A 324 4.08 17.02 7.31
CA GLY A 324 4.77 17.22 8.57
C GLY A 324 6.23 17.48 8.26
N GLN A 325 7.14 17.22 9.19
CA GLN A 325 8.57 17.16 8.88
C GLN A 325 8.97 15.70 8.66
N ASP A 326 8.99 15.31 7.39
CA ASP A 326 9.01 13.93 6.97
C ASP A 326 10.39 13.48 6.46
N HIS A 327 10.70 12.22 6.70
CA HIS A 327 11.95 11.59 6.29
C HIS A 327 11.70 10.40 5.37
N TYR A 328 11.96 10.58 4.08
CA TYR A 328 11.85 9.55 3.06
C TYR A 328 13.21 8.94 2.72
N GLN A 329 13.47 7.72 3.17
CA GLN A 329 14.69 6.98 2.85
C GLN A 329 14.41 5.71 2.04
N ALA A 330 14.99 5.66 0.84
CA ALA A 330 15.05 4.47 0.00
C ALA A 330 16.48 4.23 -0.52
N ILE A 331 16.72 3.08 -1.14
CA ILE A 331 18.02 2.77 -1.76
C ILE A 331 17.94 2.90 -3.27
N TRP A 332 16.99 2.26 -3.94
CA TRP A 332 16.84 2.25 -5.40
C TRP A 332 15.35 2.04 -5.76
N TYR A 333 14.81 2.72 -6.77
CA TYR A 333 13.38 2.65 -7.09
C TYR A 333 12.50 3.10 -5.91
N GLY A 334 12.87 4.22 -5.29
CA GLY A 334 12.11 4.89 -4.23
C GLY A 334 11.45 6.17 -4.70
N GLN A 335 10.58 6.73 -3.85
CA GLN A 335 9.91 8.02 -4.03
C GLN A 335 9.31 8.22 -5.44
N ALA A 336 8.16 7.61 -5.70
CA ALA A 336 7.43 7.67 -6.97
C ALA A 336 8.15 7.10 -8.20
N ALA A 337 9.25 6.35 -8.04
CA ALA A 337 9.94 5.74 -9.17
C ALA A 337 9.04 4.77 -9.94
N ALA A 338 9.20 4.73 -11.27
CA ALA A 338 8.37 3.88 -12.12
C ALA A 338 9.15 3.19 -13.24
N ALA A 339 8.81 1.92 -13.50
CA ALA A 339 9.46 1.09 -14.50
C ALA A 339 8.49 0.19 -15.26
N HIS A 340 8.77 -0.06 -16.54
CA HIS A 340 8.06 -1.01 -17.40
C HIS A 340 6.54 -0.78 -17.45
N ALA A 341 6.16 0.41 -17.91
CA ALA A 341 4.79 0.90 -17.96
C ALA A 341 4.08 0.96 -16.59
N GLY A 342 4.84 1.00 -15.50
CA GLY A 342 4.33 1.30 -14.17
C GLY A 342 3.92 2.76 -14.01
N LEU A 343 3.17 3.03 -12.95
CA LEU A 343 2.84 4.38 -12.47
C LEU A 343 3.41 4.53 -11.05
N GLY A 344 4.19 5.58 -10.82
CA GLY A 344 4.61 5.97 -9.48
C GLY A 344 4.16 7.39 -9.16
N LEU A 345 3.62 7.59 -7.96
CA LEU A 345 3.15 8.87 -7.46
C LEU A 345 3.51 9.02 -5.99
N LEU A 346 4.14 10.15 -5.66
CA LEU A 346 4.30 10.64 -4.29
C LEU A 346 3.78 12.08 -4.27
N ILE A 347 2.91 12.40 -3.31
CA ILE A 347 2.50 13.77 -3.04
C ILE A 347 2.73 14.00 -1.55
N ASP A 348 3.61 14.94 -1.25
CA ASP A 348 3.76 15.51 0.07
C ASP A 348 2.97 16.84 0.13
N ARG A 349 2.33 17.10 1.26
CA ARG A 349 1.40 18.20 1.45
C ARG A 349 1.80 19.01 2.67
N GLY A 350 2.92 19.69 2.63
CA GLY A 350 3.40 20.43 3.78
C GLY A 350 3.75 21.88 3.45
N ARG A 351 4.25 22.54 4.49
CA ARG A 351 5.18 23.68 4.40
C ARG A 351 6.35 23.47 5.36
N ALA A 352 6.48 22.25 5.87
CA ALA A 352 7.52 21.87 6.81
C ALA A 352 8.70 21.34 5.98
N SER A 353 9.87 21.24 6.61
CA SER A 353 11.10 20.91 5.90
C SER A 353 11.33 19.41 5.90
N ASP A 354 11.31 18.81 4.73
CA ASP A 354 11.37 17.37 4.51
C ASP A 354 12.74 16.92 4.03
N ARG A 355 12.97 15.60 4.12
CA ARG A 355 14.21 14.99 3.68
C ARG A 355 13.95 13.79 2.80
N TYR A 356 14.47 13.87 1.59
CA TYR A 356 14.40 12.80 0.62
C TYR A 356 15.78 12.22 0.38
N GLN A 357 15.94 10.91 0.55
CA GLN A 357 17.20 10.23 0.33
C GLN A 357 17.02 8.96 -0.51
N ALA A 358 17.78 8.89 -1.60
CA ALA A 358 17.97 7.69 -2.40
C ALA A 358 19.45 7.54 -2.76
N SER A 359 20.09 6.46 -2.28
CA SER A 359 21.54 6.29 -2.47
C SER A 359 21.94 5.78 -3.86
N GLN A 360 21.02 5.24 -4.65
CA GLN A 360 21.25 4.72 -5.99
C GLN A 360 20.43 5.48 -7.04
N SER A 361 20.40 4.91 -8.25
CA SER A 361 19.67 5.43 -9.40
C SER A 361 18.15 5.29 -9.25
N THR A 362 17.43 5.87 -10.18
CA THR A 362 16.00 5.69 -10.45
C THR A 362 15.14 5.90 -9.21
N SER A 363 15.13 7.11 -8.68
CA SER A 363 14.31 7.50 -7.51
C SER A 363 13.85 8.95 -7.62
N MET A 364 12.94 9.41 -6.76
CA MET A 364 12.42 10.80 -6.75
C MET A 364 11.83 11.18 -8.11
N ALA A 365 10.74 10.50 -8.47
CA ALA A 365 10.05 10.62 -9.75
C ALA A 365 10.93 10.30 -10.98
N ALA A 366 11.70 9.21 -10.93
CA ALA A 366 12.38 8.68 -12.12
C ALA A 366 11.47 7.69 -12.89
N ALA A 367 11.41 7.80 -14.22
CA ALA A 367 10.59 6.90 -15.05
C ALA A 367 11.36 6.24 -16.19
N HIS A 368 11.10 4.96 -16.46
CA HIS A 368 11.57 4.33 -17.69
C HIS A 368 10.68 3.20 -18.24
N ASP A 369 10.95 2.83 -19.50
CA ASP A 369 10.24 1.78 -20.24
C ASP A 369 8.72 2.02 -20.32
N GLY A 370 8.34 3.22 -20.76
CA GLY A 370 6.93 3.63 -20.93
C GLY A 370 6.18 3.89 -19.62
N ALA A 371 6.91 4.03 -18.51
CA ALA A 371 6.34 4.33 -17.19
C ALA A 371 6.05 5.83 -17.00
N LEU A 372 5.21 6.13 -16.01
CA LEU A 372 4.90 7.49 -15.55
C LEU A 372 5.31 7.63 -14.08
N ALA A 373 6.07 8.67 -13.74
CA ALA A 373 6.50 8.98 -12.39
C ALA A 373 6.20 10.45 -12.04
N MET A 374 5.64 10.71 -10.87
CA MET A 374 5.38 12.07 -10.39
C MET A 374 5.67 12.20 -8.89
N LEU A 375 6.45 13.20 -8.51
CA LEU A 375 6.65 13.64 -7.14
C LEU A 375 6.28 15.11 -7.05
N LEU A 376 5.40 15.44 -6.11
CA LEU A 376 4.99 16.79 -5.80
C LEU A 376 5.21 17.04 -4.30
N ASP A 377 6.02 18.04 -3.97
CA ASP A 377 6.13 18.62 -2.64
C ASP A 377 5.42 19.98 -2.62
N GLU A 378 4.66 20.30 -1.58
CA GLU A 378 3.97 21.59 -1.46
C GLU A 378 4.85 22.72 -0.93
N GLY A 379 6.03 22.39 -0.41
CA GLY A 379 7.09 23.29 -0.03
C GLY A 379 7.60 23.08 1.38
N GLY A 380 8.63 23.84 1.73
CA GLY A 380 9.49 23.55 2.87
C GLY A 380 10.89 24.05 2.55
N ASP A 381 11.79 24.06 3.53
CA ASP A 381 13.22 24.20 3.20
C ASP A 381 13.79 22.76 3.11
N ASP A 382 13.72 22.13 1.94
CA ASP A 382 13.83 20.68 1.79
C ASP A 382 15.25 20.21 1.40
N ASP A 383 15.61 18.98 1.81
CA ASP A 383 16.91 18.38 1.47
C ASP A 383 16.74 17.10 0.65
N TYR A 384 16.91 17.24 -0.66
CA TYR A 384 16.89 16.16 -1.64
C TYR A 384 18.29 15.59 -1.88
N ARG A 385 18.49 14.31 -1.58
CA ARG A 385 19.77 13.59 -1.77
C ARG A 385 19.61 12.39 -2.68
N LEU A 386 20.07 12.53 -3.91
CA LEU A 386 19.95 11.53 -4.95
C LEU A 386 21.31 10.93 -5.33
N GLY A 387 21.33 9.63 -5.61
CA GLY A 387 22.47 8.93 -6.17
C GLY A 387 22.75 9.35 -7.60
N ASP A 388 21.81 9.08 -8.52
CA ASP A 388 22.00 9.34 -9.95
C ASP A 388 20.72 9.73 -10.71
N LEU A 389 19.96 8.77 -11.26
CA LEU A 389 18.75 9.07 -12.07
C LEU A 389 17.56 9.46 -11.19
N GLY A 390 17.01 10.66 -11.33
CA GLY A 390 15.89 11.13 -10.50
C GLY A 390 15.54 12.60 -10.67
N LEU A 391 14.77 13.16 -9.74
CA LEU A 391 14.31 14.56 -9.80
C LEU A 391 13.66 14.88 -11.16
N GLY A 392 12.68 14.06 -11.52
CA GLY A 392 11.93 14.21 -12.78
C GLY A 392 12.66 13.69 -14.01
N ALA A 393 13.65 12.80 -13.85
CA ALA A 393 14.38 12.22 -14.97
C ALA A 393 13.67 11.02 -15.62
N ALA A 394 13.74 10.92 -16.94
CA ALA A 394 13.15 9.83 -17.72
C ALA A 394 14.13 9.23 -18.74
N HIS A 395 13.94 7.94 -19.07
CA HIS A 395 14.53 7.30 -20.24
C HIS A 395 13.59 6.25 -20.83
N ASP A 396 13.92 5.67 -21.98
CA ASP A 396 13.14 4.60 -22.62
C ASP A 396 11.63 4.87 -22.66
N THR A 397 11.23 6.02 -23.19
CA THR A 397 9.81 6.42 -23.35
C THR A 397 9.05 6.69 -22.05
N GLY A 398 9.78 6.84 -20.94
CA GLY A 398 9.22 7.27 -19.67
C GLY A 398 8.77 8.74 -19.68
N VAL A 399 7.85 9.04 -18.78
CA VAL A 399 7.39 10.40 -18.46
C VAL A 399 7.60 10.63 -16.97
N ALA A 400 8.37 11.66 -16.63
CA ALA A 400 8.75 11.97 -15.26
C ALA A 400 8.50 13.45 -14.94
N LEU A 401 7.86 13.69 -13.79
CA LEU A 401 7.58 15.02 -13.28
C LEU A 401 8.03 15.13 -11.82
N PHE A 402 8.90 16.09 -11.54
CA PHE A 402 9.22 16.51 -10.19
C PHE A 402 8.82 17.97 -10.03
N ALA A 403 8.16 18.29 -8.92
CA ALA A 403 7.77 19.64 -8.58
C ALA A 403 7.93 19.90 -7.07
N ASP A 404 8.75 20.88 -6.73
CA ASP A 404 8.70 21.57 -5.44
C ASP A 404 8.00 22.92 -5.64
N LEU A 405 7.11 23.30 -4.72
CA LEU A 405 6.26 24.47 -4.90
C LEU A 405 6.75 25.73 -4.17
N ASP A 406 7.55 25.65 -3.10
CA ASP A 406 7.94 26.82 -2.29
C ASP A 406 9.03 26.50 -1.24
N GLY A 407 10.01 27.38 -1.04
CA GLY A 407 10.94 27.35 0.11
C GLY A 407 12.40 27.19 -0.31
N ASP A 408 13.36 27.31 0.63
CA ASP A 408 14.79 27.39 0.30
C ASP A 408 15.44 25.98 0.25
N ASP A 409 15.54 25.41 -0.95
CA ASP A 409 15.83 23.98 -1.11
C ASP A 409 17.28 23.63 -1.37
N ARG A 410 17.60 22.37 -1.08
CA ARG A 410 18.89 21.76 -1.41
C ARG A 410 18.70 20.48 -2.21
N TYR A 411 19.25 20.49 -3.41
CA TYR A 411 19.31 19.34 -4.30
C TYR A 411 20.75 18.82 -4.45
N ALA A 412 21.09 17.73 -3.76
CA ALA A 412 22.37 17.07 -3.88
C ALA A 412 22.29 15.81 -4.77
N VAL A 413 23.06 15.79 -5.86
CA VAL A 413 23.21 14.63 -6.74
C VAL A 413 24.63 14.10 -6.65
N SER A 414 24.80 12.82 -6.32
CA SER A 414 26.12 12.22 -6.06
C SER A 414 26.87 11.89 -7.35
N SER A 415 26.15 11.51 -8.40
CA SER A 415 26.70 11.14 -9.70
C SER A 415 27.21 12.35 -10.49
N GLU A 416 28.45 12.26 -10.99
CA GLU A 416 29.03 13.27 -11.87
C GLU A 416 28.30 13.39 -13.23
N ALA A 417 27.58 12.34 -13.65
CA ALA A 417 26.80 12.35 -14.88
C ALA A 417 25.55 13.24 -14.80
N CYS A 418 25.14 13.62 -13.58
CA CYS A 418 23.96 14.41 -13.26
C CYS A 418 22.72 14.06 -14.10
N ARG A 419 22.28 12.80 -14.02
CA ARG A 419 21.07 12.31 -14.69
C ARG A 419 19.81 12.72 -13.94
N ALA A 420 19.71 14.00 -13.60
CA ALA A 420 18.66 14.54 -12.74
C ALA A 420 18.06 15.84 -13.33
N PHE A 421 17.15 16.49 -12.60
CA PHE A 421 16.63 17.82 -12.92
C PHE A 421 15.93 17.88 -14.29
N GLY A 422 15.02 16.93 -14.53
CA GLY A 422 14.26 16.85 -15.77
C GLY A 422 15.05 16.24 -16.94
N ALA A 423 16.11 15.47 -16.67
CA ALA A 423 16.87 14.78 -17.71
C ALA A 423 15.98 13.82 -18.51
N ALA A 424 16.05 13.84 -19.85
CA ALA A 424 15.33 12.91 -20.71
C ALA A 424 16.33 12.14 -21.59
N ILE A 425 16.72 10.93 -21.23
CA ILE A 425 17.84 10.24 -21.90
C ILE A 425 17.33 9.45 -23.09
N ALA A 426 17.84 9.78 -24.28
CA ALA A 426 17.58 9.03 -25.50
C ALA A 426 18.67 7.97 -25.72
N GLU A 427 18.29 6.68 -25.73
CA GLU A 427 19.26 5.59 -25.96
C GLU A 427 19.67 5.43 -27.44
N GLN A 428 18.91 5.97 -28.39
CA GLN A 428 19.27 5.94 -29.82
C GLN A 428 19.07 7.28 -30.51
N PRO A 429 20.14 8.07 -30.70
CA PRO A 429 20.09 9.30 -31.50
C PRO A 429 19.69 9.07 -32.97
N ASP A 430 19.96 7.87 -33.51
CA ASP A 430 19.89 7.56 -34.95
C ASP A 430 18.83 6.49 -35.34
N GLY A 431 17.91 6.12 -34.42
CA GLY A 431 16.84 5.13 -34.65
C GLY A 431 15.57 5.70 -35.30
N PRO A 432 14.75 4.89 -36.00
CA PRO A 432 13.53 5.38 -36.64
C PRO A 432 12.46 5.79 -35.61
N ALA A 433 12.11 7.09 -35.65
CA ALA A 433 11.19 7.83 -34.79
C ALA A 433 11.59 7.88 -33.31
N ALA A 434 12.01 9.08 -32.86
CA ALA A 434 12.12 9.43 -31.44
C ALA A 434 10.80 9.10 -30.76
N VAL A 435 10.78 8.03 -29.98
CA VAL A 435 9.62 7.74 -29.13
C VAL A 435 9.71 8.75 -27.98
N PRO A 436 8.68 9.58 -27.77
CA PRO A 436 8.76 10.69 -26.84
C PRO A 436 9.08 10.21 -25.42
N ASN A 437 10.12 10.78 -24.83
CA ASN A 437 10.50 10.66 -23.43
C ASN A 437 10.47 12.07 -22.83
N LEU A 438 9.82 12.23 -21.68
CA LEU A 438 9.63 13.56 -21.07
C LEU A 438 10.21 13.54 -19.66
N GLY A 439 11.16 14.43 -19.43
CA GLY A 439 11.65 14.74 -18.09
C GLY A 439 11.34 16.20 -17.77
N LEU A 440 10.70 16.45 -16.63
CA LEU A 440 10.39 17.79 -16.17
C LEU A 440 10.73 17.94 -14.70
N PHE A 441 11.53 18.96 -14.40
CA PHE A 441 11.82 19.44 -13.05
C PHE A 441 11.27 20.85 -12.88
N MET A 442 10.62 21.12 -11.76
CA MET A 442 10.15 22.44 -11.38
C MET A 442 10.46 22.68 -9.91
N ASP A 443 11.10 23.79 -9.64
CA ASP A 443 11.15 24.43 -8.33
C ASP A 443 10.50 25.80 -8.51
N LEU A 444 9.47 26.10 -7.70
CA LEU A 444 8.59 27.24 -7.93
C LEU A 444 8.71 28.37 -6.89
N GLY A 445 9.62 28.25 -5.92
CA GLY A 445 9.87 29.25 -4.88
C GLY A 445 11.35 29.40 -4.56
N GLY A 446 11.68 29.96 -3.38
CA GLY A 446 13.00 29.70 -2.81
C GLY A 446 14.23 30.49 -3.25
N THR A 447 15.34 30.11 -2.61
CA THR A 447 16.72 30.39 -2.98
C THR A 447 17.56 29.13 -2.81
N ASP A 448 17.70 28.39 -3.90
CA ASP A 448 18.00 26.96 -3.88
C ASP A 448 19.44 26.65 -4.26
N ARG A 449 19.86 25.46 -3.84
CA ARG A 449 21.24 24.97 -4.01
C ARG A 449 21.27 23.67 -4.78
N TYR A 450 21.96 23.70 -5.91
CA TYR A 450 22.10 22.57 -6.81
C TYR A 450 23.49 21.93 -6.72
N GLY A 451 23.52 20.60 -6.64
CA GLY A 451 24.73 19.81 -6.48
C GLY A 451 25.50 19.53 -7.78
N CYS A 452 24.94 19.87 -8.95
CA CYS A 452 25.56 19.67 -10.24
C CYS A 452 25.38 20.88 -11.18
N GLY A 453 26.18 20.98 -12.23
CA GLY A 453 26.23 22.17 -13.09
C GLY A 453 25.07 22.38 -14.07
N LEU A 454 24.12 21.45 -14.16
CA LEU A 454 22.98 21.51 -15.09
C LEU A 454 21.90 22.50 -14.63
N ALA A 455 21.57 22.48 -13.34
CA ALA A 455 20.50 23.27 -12.72
C ALA A 455 21.08 24.41 -11.86
N ARG A 456 20.34 25.52 -11.74
CA ARG A 456 20.75 26.73 -11.00
C ARG A 456 19.52 27.53 -10.56
N ASN A 457 19.66 28.20 -9.42
CA ASN A 457 18.70 29.19 -8.91
C ASN A 457 18.29 30.23 -9.95
N ASP A 458 16.99 30.51 -10.04
CA ASP A 458 16.35 31.47 -10.94
C ASP A 458 16.70 31.26 -12.43
N GLN A 459 16.80 30.00 -12.88
CA GLN A 459 17.14 29.69 -14.27
C GLN A 459 16.17 28.72 -14.92
N ARG A 460 16.25 28.68 -16.26
CA ARG A 460 15.63 27.62 -17.08
C ARG A 460 16.71 26.88 -17.81
N TRP A 461 16.55 25.58 -17.96
CA TRP A 461 17.47 24.76 -18.72
C TRP A 461 16.75 23.70 -19.54
N THR A 462 17.48 23.16 -20.51
CA THR A 462 17.07 22.02 -21.33
C THR A 462 18.12 20.95 -21.22
N TRP A 463 17.69 19.69 -21.16
CA TRP A 463 18.60 18.55 -21.12
C TRP A 463 19.36 18.41 -22.45
N PRO A 464 20.71 18.30 -22.43
CA PRO A 464 21.50 18.25 -23.66
C PRO A 464 21.61 16.85 -24.30
N GLY A 465 21.20 15.78 -23.62
CA GLY A 465 21.47 14.39 -23.99
C GLY A 465 20.45 13.72 -24.92
N GLY A 466 19.73 14.49 -25.75
CA GLY A 466 18.60 14.02 -26.58
C GLY A 466 17.28 14.00 -25.79
N GLY A 467 16.13 13.72 -26.41
CA GLY A 467 14.83 13.66 -25.73
C GLY A 467 14.19 15.02 -25.35
N ASP A 468 12.98 15.00 -24.77
CA ASP A 468 12.24 16.20 -24.35
C ASP A 468 12.42 16.43 -22.84
N GLY A 469 13.62 16.88 -22.44
CA GLY A 469 13.96 17.13 -21.04
C GLY A 469 14.15 18.61 -20.73
N ALA A 470 13.55 19.12 -19.65
CA ALA A 470 13.67 20.51 -19.23
C ALA A 470 13.55 20.67 -17.71
N GLY A 471 14.08 21.77 -17.21
CA GLY A 471 13.85 22.19 -15.84
C GLY A 471 13.71 23.70 -15.69
N PHE A 472 13.06 24.09 -14.61
CA PHE A 472 12.79 25.47 -14.25
C PHE A 472 12.94 25.64 -12.75
N ASP A 473 13.58 26.74 -12.38
CA ASP A 473 13.63 27.28 -11.04
C ASP A 473 13.17 28.75 -11.08
N GLY A 474 12.26 29.08 -10.17
CA GLY A 474 11.87 30.44 -9.84
C GLY A 474 10.37 30.60 -9.69
N VAL A 475 9.93 31.82 -9.37
CA VAL A 475 8.51 32.06 -9.03
C VAL A 475 7.56 31.70 -10.19
N ALA A 476 6.65 30.77 -9.91
CA ALA A 476 5.59 30.41 -10.85
C ALA A 476 4.76 31.66 -11.24
N PRO A 477 4.46 31.89 -12.53
CA PRO A 477 3.63 33.01 -12.95
C PRO A 477 2.13 32.86 -12.57
N PHE A 478 1.78 31.77 -11.90
CA PHE A 478 0.45 31.46 -11.39
C PHE A 478 0.57 30.81 -10.01
N ARG A 479 -0.36 31.12 -9.10
CA ARG A 479 -0.52 30.36 -7.85
C ARG A 479 -1.36 29.13 -8.12
N LEU A 480 -0.85 27.94 -7.83
CA LEU A 480 -1.66 26.76 -7.66
C LEU A 480 -2.40 26.90 -6.32
N GLU A 481 -3.68 27.23 -6.36
CA GLU A 481 -4.53 27.09 -5.16
C GLU A 481 -4.78 25.60 -4.96
N THR A 482 -4.03 24.98 -4.05
CA THR A 482 -4.32 23.63 -3.59
C THR A 482 -5.59 23.71 -2.76
N GLY A 483 -6.68 23.19 -3.31
CA GLY A 483 -7.97 23.20 -2.63
C GLY A 483 -7.86 22.42 -1.33
N THR A 484 -8.21 23.04 -0.20
CA THR A 484 -8.35 22.33 1.07
C THR A 484 -9.39 21.22 0.88
N VAL A 485 -8.97 19.96 0.99
CA VAL A 485 -9.92 18.86 1.23
C VAL A 485 -10.54 19.16 2.60
N PRO A 486 -11.85 19.39 2.71
CA PRO A 486 -12.46 19.69 3.99
C PRO A 486 -12.16 18.54 4.95
N ALA A 487 -11.72 18.89 6.17
CA ALA A 487 -11.58 17.93 7.27
C ALA A 487 -12.85 17.06 7.34
N PRO A 488 -12.73 15.75 7.63
CA PRO A 488 -13.89 14.89 7.74
C PRO A 488 -14.90 15.54 8.68
N ALA A 489 -16.08 15.85 8.15
CA ALA A 489 -17.15 16.39 8.97
C ALA A 489 -17.43 15.39 10.09
N GLY A 490 -17.53 15.89 11.33
CA GLY A 490 -17.95 15.08 12.48
C GLY A 490 -19.21 14.25 12.21
N PRO A 491 -19.53 13.27 13.06
CA PRO A 491 -20.33 12.09 12.75
C PRO A 491 -21.55 12.41 11.87
N ALA A 492 -21.52 11.88 10.64
CA ALA A 492 -22.56 12.08 9.66
C ALA A 492 -23.91 11.57 10.19
N ALA A 493 -24.96 12.38 10.05
CA ALA A 493 -26.33 11.94 10.26
C ALA A 493 -26.62 10.70 9.40
N PRO A 494 -27.44 9.74 9.89
CA PRO A 494 -27.64 8.46 9.24
C PRO A 494 -28.14 8.63 7.79
N PRO A 495 -27.68 7.78 6.86
CA PRO A 495 -28.05 7.89 5.46
C PRO A 495 -29.56 7.76 5.28
N ARG A 496 -30.14 8.66 4.47
CA ARG A 496 -31.55 8.55 4.08
C ARG A 496 -31.75 7.25 3.29
N PRO A 497 -32.84 6.49 3.54
CA PRO A 497 -33.10 5.25 2.82
C PRO A 497 -33.22 5.50 1.32
N TRP A 498 -32.57 4.63 0.55
CA TRP A 498 -32.59 4.56 -0.90
C TRP A 498 -34.04 4.53 -1.42
N ARG A 499 -34.43 5.54 -2.20
CA ARG A 499 -35.70 5.51 -2.94
C ARG A 499 -35.51 4.67 -4.18
N GLU A 500 -36.38 3.66 -4.35
CA GLU A 500 -36.45 2.83 -5.55
C GLU A 500 -36.54 3.68 -6.82
N ALA A 501 -35.75 3.31 -7.83
CA ALA A 501 -35.83 3.90 -9.16
C ALA A 501 -37.22 3.65 -9.77
N PRO A 502 -37.88 4.67 -10.36
CA PRO A 502 -39.16 4.47 -11.01
C PRO A 502 -38.99 3.58 -12.25
N ARG A 503 -39.73 2.47 -12.27
CA ARG A 503 -39.84 1.61 -13.44
C ARG A 503 -40.55 2.35 -14.56
N GLY A 504 -39.92 2.35 -15.74
CA GLY A 504 -40.61 2.46 -17.03
C GLY A 504 -40.57 3.84 -17.68
N ARG A 505 -39.84 3.92 -18.79
CA ARG A 505 -40.30 4.50 -20.06
C ARG A 505 -39.34 4.05 -21.17
N SER A 506 -39.89 3.27 -22.09
CA SER A 506 -39.33 3.00 -23.42
C SER A 506 -39.18 4.31 -24.18
N TRP A 507 -38.04 4.51 -24.84
CA TRP A 507 -37.81 5.60 -25.78
C TRP A 507 -37.85 5.07 -27.23
N PRO A 508 -38.37 5.86 -28.19
CA PRO A 508 -38.49 5.49 -29.60
C PRO A 508 -37.15 5.39 -30.34
#